data_AF-A0A955RPM7-F1
#
_entry.id   AF-A0A955RPM7-F1
#
_cell.length_a   1.000
_cell.length_b   1.000
_cell.length_c   1.000
_cell.angle_alpha   90.00
_cell.angle_beta   90.00
_cell.angle_gamma   90.00
#
_symmetry.space_group_name_H-M   'P 1'
#
loop_
_entity.id
_entity.type
_entity.pdbx_description
1 polymer ?
#
loop_
_entity_poly.entity_id
_entity_poly.type
_entity_poly.pdbx_seq_one_letter_code
_entity_poly.pdbx_strand_id
1 'polypeptide(L)'
;MLIDKDTEIQNLKKAHEEMQMVLQSLNSDQKTTILIHDTWTVKDIIAHLAAWNWEVITEIERILEDGATWDKLYTEAETEDDFNKRMIEQRRHHTLPEVVEEWENSFADLLATIEQLSEEQWTHQSGQDVWSSPPLEGEPITVYSLFDYHYKEKHHEAGHAKEILEYFSSSVTPEG
;
A
#
# COMPACT_ATOMS: atom_id res chain seq x y z
N MET A 1 -15.86 -7.51 -7.27
CA MET A 1 -15.76 -8.97 -7.48
C MET A 1 -15.28 -9.58 -6.18
N LEU A 2 -15.77 -10.76 -5.74
CA LEU A 2 -15.22 -11.39 -4.54
C LEU A 2 -13.76 -11.79 -4.81
N ILE A 3 -12.85 -11.29 -3.97
CA ILE A 3 -11.43 -11.68 -3.98
C ILE A 3 -11.27 -12.88 -3.05
N ASP A 4 -10.67 -13.96 -3.55
CA ASP A 4 -10.35 -15.13 -2.75
C ASP A 4 -9.20 -14.83 -1.77
N LYS A 5 -9.39 -15.13 -0.48
CA LYS A 5 -8.46 -14.75 0.58
C LYS A 5 -7.08 -15.37 0.42
N ASP A 6 -7.02 -16.68 0.14
CA ASP A 6 -5.75 -17.39 0.00
C ASP A 6 -4.98 -16.88 -1.22
N THR A 7 -5.69 -16.64 -2.34
CA THR A 7 -5.13 -16.03 -3.54
C THR A 7 -4.57 -14.64 -3.24
N GLU A 8 -5.29 -13.83 -2.47
CA GLU A 8 -4.87 -12.48 -2.13
C GLU A 8 -3.62 -12.46 -1.24
N ILE A 9 -3.56 -13.33 -0.23
CA ILE A 9 -2.35 -13.53 0.58
C ILE A 9 -1.14 -13.89 -0.29
N GLN A 10 -1.31 -14.76 -1.29
CA GLN A 10 -0.21 -15.11 -2.20
C GLN A 10 0.20 -13.92 -3.08
N ASN A 11 -0.76 -13.12 -3.55
CA ASN A 11 -0.46 -11.95 -4.36
C ASN A 11 0.29 -10.87 -3.56
N LEU A 12 -0.12 -10.63 -2.31
CA LEU A 12 0.56 -9.70 -1.40
C LEU A 12 2.00 -10.15 -1.11
N LYS A 13 2.22 -11.43 -0.79
CA LYS A 13 3.56 -12.02 -0.60
C LYS A 13 4.44 -11.82 -1.82
N LYS A 14 3.92 -12.11 -3.01
CA LYS A 14 4.64 -11.89 -4.27
C LYS A 14 4.95 -10.42 -4.51
N ALA A 15 4.01 -9.53 -4.25
CA ALA A 15 4.21 -8.09 -4.43
C ALA A 15 5.33 -7.56 -3.51
N HIS A 16 5.36 -8.07 -2.28
CA HIS A 16 6.41 -7.75 -1.31
C HIS A 16 7.78 -8.25 -1.73
N GLU A 17 7.87 -9.51 -2.17
CA GLU A 17 9.11 -10.06 -2.72
C GLU A 17 9.61 -9.27 -3.94
N GLU A 18 8.72 -8.85 -4.85
CA GLU A 18 9.06 -8.02 -6.01
C GLU A 18 9.69 -6.68 -5.57
N MET A 19 9.10 -6.01 -4.58
CA MET A 19 9.62 -4.75 -4.04
C MET A 19 10.96 -4.95 -3.31
N GLN A 20 11.10 -5.99 -2.49
CA GLN A 20 12.36 -6.34 -1.83
C GLN A 20 13.49 -6.57 -2.84
N MET A 21 13.23 -7.28 -3.95
CA MET A 21 14.21 -7.49 -5.02
C MET A 21 14.64 -6.16 -5.67
N VAL A 22 13.67 -5.27 -5.95
CA VAL A 22 13.97 -3.93 -6.48
C VAL A 22 14.85 -3.16 -5.50
N LEU A 23 14.50 -3.12 -4.20
CA LEU A 23 15.32 -2.45 -3.19
C LEU A 23 16.73 -3.03 -3.10
N GLN A 24 16.91 -4.33 -3.19
CA GLN A 24 18.25 -4.93 -3.16
C GLN A 24 19.10 -4.55 -4.38
N SER A 25 18.48 -4.26 -5.52
CA SER A 25 19.19 -3.87 -6.75
C SER A 25 19.71 -2.42 -6.76
N LEU A 26 19.16 -1.55 -5.90
CA LEU A 26 19.48 -0.13 -5.89
C LEU A 26 20.65 0.21 -4.95
N ASN A 27 21.42 1.23 -5.32
CA ASN A 27 22.44 1.83 -4.45
C ASN A 27 21.84 2.85 -3.46
N SER A 28 22.66 3.37 -2.55
CA SER A 28 22.20 4.30 -1.50
C SER A 28 21.62 5.60 -2.05
N ASP A 29 22.24 6.19 -3.08
CA ASP A 29 21.79 7.47 -3.65
C ASP A 29 20.45 7.31 -4.37
N GLN A 30 20.27 6.21 -5.11
CA GLN A 30 19.00 5.84 -5.73
C GLN A 30 17.90 5.67 -4.69
N LYS A 31 18.22 5.15 -3.50
CA LYS A 31 17.23 4.94 -2.45
C LYS A 31 16.82 6.21 -1.71
N THR A 32 17.74 7.16 -1.55
CA THR A 32 17.59 8.22 -0.54
C THR A 32 17.64 9.64 -1.09
N THR A 33 18.10 9.83 -2.32
CA THR A 33 18.37 11.17 -2.87
C THR A 33 17.70 11.39 -4.22
N ILE A 34 17.66 10.38 -5.09
CA ILE A 34 17.04 10.53 -6.40
C ILE A 34 15.52 10.53 -6.27
N LEU A 35 14.88 11.54 -6.84
CA LEU A 35 13.42 11.68 -6.89
C LEU A 35 12.88 10.96 -8.12
N ILE A 36 11.98 10.00 -7.89
CA ILE A 36 11.20 9.37 -8.94
C ILE A 36 10.16 10.39 -9.39
N HIS A 37 10.15 10.69 -10.69
CA HIS A 37 9.25 11.68 -11.30
C HIS A 37 9.22 13.05 -10.59
N ASP A 38 10.36 13.48 -10.03
CA ASP A 38 10.53 14.75 -9.29
C ASP A 38 9.63 14.91 -8.06
N THR A 39 9.04 13.82 -7.55
CA THR A 39 8.12 13.86 -6.41
C THR A 39 8.71 13.21 -5.16
N TRP A 40 9.01 11.92 -5.20
CA TRP A 40 9.36 11.12 -4.01
C TRP A 40 10.67 10.35 -4.20
N THR A 41 11.47 10.24 -3.14
CA THR A 41 12.56 9.25 -3.11
C THR A 41 12.00 7.84 -2.93
N VAL A 42 12.80 6.81 -3.22
CA VAL A 42 12.40 5.42 -2.91
C VAL A 42 12.16 5.24 -1.41
N LYS A 43 12.92 5.93 -0.54
CA LYS A 43 12.66 5.94 0.91
C LYS A 43 11.26 6.47 1.23
N ASP A 44 10.85 7.56 0.57
CA ASP A 44 9.50 8.12 0.75
C ASP A 44 8.43 7.17 0.24
N ILE A 45 8.72 6.41 -0.83
CA ILE A 45 7.82 5.36 -1.33
C ILE A 45 7.62 4.27 -0.26
N ILE A 46 8.71 3.73 0.29
CA ILE A 46 8.63 2.71 1.36
C ILE A 46 7.89 3.26 2.60
N ALA A 47 8.14 4.52 2.95
CA ALA A 47 7.48 5.19 4.07
C ALA A 47 5.96 5.27 3.89
N HIS A 48 5.47 5.56 2.69
CA HIS A 48 4.02 5.54 2.44
C HIS A 48 3.46 4.13 2.46
N LEU A 49 4.18 3.13 1.92
CA LEU A 49 3.72 1.73 1.89
C LEU A 49 3.54 1.20 3.32
N ALA A 50 4.51 1.47 4.19
CA ALA A 50 4.41 1.15 5.61
C ALA A 50 3.16 1.78 6.26
N ALA A 51 2.88 3.05 5.94
CA ALA A 51 1.73 3.74 6.49
C ALA A 51 0.39 3.15 6.01
N TRP A 52 0.29 2.78 4.73
CA TRP A 52 -0.91 2.14 4.20
C TRP A 52 -1.14 0.74 4.78
N ASN A 53 -0.08 -0.05 5.03
CA ASN A 53 -0.23 -1.34 5.71
C ASN A 53 -0.89 -1.17 7.10
N TRP A 54 -0.45 -0.19 7.88
CA TRP A 54 -1.07 0.11 9.18
C TRP A 54 -2.50 0.63 9.06
N GLU A 55 -2.77 1.47 8.06
CA GLU A 55 -4.12 1.99 7.82
C GLU A 55 -5.09 0.87 7.41
N VAL A 56 -4.65 -0.08 6.58
CA VAL A 56 -5.43 -1.27 6.21
C VAL A 56 -5.76 -2.11 7.44
N ILE A 57 -4.77 -2.40 8.30
CA ILE A 57 -5.02 -3.17 9.55
C ILE A 57 -6.09 -2.46 10.40
N THR A 58 -5.96 -1.15 10.57
CA THR A 58 -6.92 -0.35 11.33
C THR A 58 -8.31 -0.35 10.70
N GLU A 59 -8.40 -0.27 9.38
CA GLU A 59 -9.70 -0.29 8.69
C GLU A 59 -10.34 -1.67 8.70
N ILE A 60 -9.56 -2.76 8.66
CA ILE A 60 -10.10 -4.12 8.86
C ILE A 60 -10.85 -4.20 10.18
N GLU A 61 -10.25 -3.72 11.28
CA GLU A 61 -10.91 -3.70 12.60
C GLU A 61 -12.21 -2.87 12.56
N ARG A 62 -12.17 -1.69 11.95
CA ARG A 62 -13.35 -0.82 11.81
C ARG A 62 -14.47 -1.45 11.00
N ILE A 63 -14.14 -2.13 9.90
CA ILE A 63 -15.13 -2.84 9.07
C ILE A 63 -15.82 -3.93 9.88
N LEU A 64 -15.05 -4.71 10.65
CA LEU A 64 -15.58 -5.79 11.48
C LEU A 64 -16.47 -5.29 12.64
N GLU A 65 -16.32 -4.03 13.02
CA GLU A 65 -17.15 -3.33 14.01
C GLU A 65 -18.33 -2.54 13.39
N ASP A 66 -18.61 -2.73 12.09
CA ASP A 66 -19.63 -1.99 11.33
C ASP A 66 -19.42 -0.46 11.33
N GLY A 67 -18.15 -0.05 11.36
CA GLY A 67 -17.72 1.33 11.51
C GLY A 67 -16.70 1.79 10.47
N ALA A 68 -16.76 1.28 9.23
CA ALA A 68 -15.85 1.68 8.15
C ALA A 68 -15.76 3.21 8.01
N THR A 69 -14.53 3.70 7.85
CA THR A 69 -14.20 5.12 7.79
C THR A 69 -13.41 5.51 6.56
N TRP A 70 -12.66 4.60 5.93
CA TRP A 70 -11.71 4.91 4.86
C TRP A 70 -12.37 5.71 3.73
N ASP A 71 -13.49 5.23 3.19
CA ASP A 71 -14.20 5.92 2.11
C ASP A 71 -14.55 7.36 2.48
N LYS A 72 -15.13 7.60 3.66
CA LYS A 72 -15.49 8.96 4.13
C LYS A 72 -14.25 9.82 4.43
N LEU A 73 -13.23 9.23 5.05
CA LEU A 73 -12.01 9.93 5.44
C LEU A 73 -11.29 10.49 4.22
N TYR A 74 -11.08 9.67 3.19
CA TYR A 74 -10.25 10.05 2.05
C TYR A 74 -11.02 10.68 0.88
N THR A 75 -12.35 10.77 0.98
CA THR A 75 -13.20 11.50 0.00
C THR A 75 -13.75 12.81 0.54
N GLU A 76 -14.03 12.93 1.84
CA GLU A 76 -14.69 14.11 2.42
C GLU A 76 -13.78 14.94 3.35
N ALA A 77 -12.85 14.32 4.09
CA ALA A 77 -12.14 14.96 5.18
C ALA A 77 -10.66 15.27 4.88
N GLU A 78 -9.96 14.35 4.24
CA GLU A 78 -8.57 14.42 3.80
C GLU A 78 -8.49 13.80 2.39
N THR A 79 -7.50 14.15 1.57
CA THR A 79 -7.24 13.39 0.33
C THR A 79 -6.19 12.32 0.59
N GLU A 80 -6.15 11.24 -0.19
CA GLU A 80 -5.06 10.25 -0.12
C GLU A 80 -3.68 10.92 -0.28
N ASP A 81 -3.58 11.96 -1.13
CA ASP A 81 -2.36 12.74 -1.30
C ASP A 81 -1.94 13.50 -0.03
N ASP A 82 -2.90 14.05 0.71
CA ASP A 82 -2.62 14.76 1.96
C ASP A 82 -2.20 13.80 3.07
N PHE A 83 -2.85 12.63 3.14
CA PHE A 83 -2.43 11.52 4.00
C PHE A 83 -1.00 11.08 3.67
N ASN A 84 -0.71 10.82 2.39
CA ASN A 84 0.60 10.38 1.93
C ASN A 84 1.70 11.39 2.31
N LYS A 85 1.48 12.68 2.05
CA LYS A 85 2.42 13.75 2.44
C LYS A 85 2.65 13.78 3.94
N ARG A 86 1.58 13.67 4.73
CA ARG A 86 1.65 13.66 6.19
C ARG A 86 2.44 12.46 6.72
N MET A 87 2.19 11.27 6.17
CA MET A 87 2.86 10.03 6.60
C MET A 87 4.33 9.98 6.19
N ILE A 88 4.68 10.52 5.02
CA ILE A 88 6.08 10.72 4.61
C ILE A 88 6.77 11.72 5.54
N GLU A 89 6.14 12.87 5.83
CA GLU A 89 6.74 13.91 6.67
C GLU A 89 7.01 13.42 8.10
N GLN A 90 6.12 12.60 8.68
CA GLN A 90 6.34 11.97 9.98
C GLN A 90 7.61 11.10 10.02
N ARG A 91 8.01 10.53 8.88
CA ARG A 91 9.18 9.67 8.72
C ARG A 91 10.38 10.37 8.09
N ARG A 92 10.29 11.69 7.83
CA ARG A 92 11.35 12.47 7.16
C ARG A 92 12.70 12.30 7.86
N HIS A 93 12.70 12.28 9.19
CA HIS A 93 13.91 12.15 10.02
C HIS A 93 14.38 10.71 10.22
N HIS A 94 13.58 9.71 9.84
CA HIS A 94 14.02 8.32 9.88
C HIS A 94 15.06 8.04 8.79
N THR A 95 16.04 7.24 9.16
CA THR A 95 17.02 6.66 8.26
C THR A 95 16.35 5.62 7.35
N LEU A 96 16.97 5.34 6.21
CA LEU A 96 16.48 4.30 5.30
C LEU A 96 16.30 2.94 6.00
N PRO A 97 17.26 2.43 6.82
CA PRO A 97 17.05 1.18 7.55
C PRO A 97 15.84 1.18 8.48
N GLU A 98 15.59 2.28 9.20
CA GLU A 98 14.41 2.40 10.09
C GLU A 98 13.10 2.35 9.29
N VAL A 99 13.05 3.03 8.14
CA VAL A 99 11.85 3.01 7.27
C VAL A 99 11.63 1.63 6.64
N VAL A 100 12.70 0.95 6.23
CA VAL A 100 12.61 -0.42 5.71
C VAL A 100 12.17 -1.39 6.79
N GLU A 101 12.73 -1.30 8.00
CA GLU A 101 12.31 -2.13 9.14
C GLU A 101 10.83 -1.93 9.48
N GLU A 102 10.35 -0.68 9.48
CA GLU A 102 8.94 -0.38 9.71
C GLU A 102 8.04 -0.99 8.62
N TRP A 103 8.43 -0.88 7.35
CA TRP A 103 7.70 -1.47 6.23
C TRP A 103 7.60 -2.99 6.34
N GLU A 104 8.72 -3.67 6.60
CA GLU A 104 8.76 -5.13 6.80
C GLU A 104 7.86 -5.56 7.97
N ASN A 105 7.92 -4.84 9.10
CA ASN A 105 7.07 -5.13 10.26
C ASN A 105 5.58 -4.90 9.95
N SER A 106 5.24 -3.79 9.29
CA SER A 106 3.86 -3.47 8.92
C SER A 106 3.26 -4.48 7.96
N PHE A 107 4.07 -4.99 7.02
CA PHE A 107 3.64 -6.03 6.09
C PHE A 107 3.45 -7.38 6.78
N ALA A 108 4.37 -7.75 7.68
CA ALA A 108 4.25 -8.97 8.48
C ALA A 108 2.98 -8.95 9.35
N ASP A 109 2.69 -7.82 10.00
CA ASP A 109 1.48 -7.67 10.83
C ASP A 109 0.21 -7.63 9.98
N LEU A 110 0.23 -7.03 8.79
CA LEU A 110 -0.89 -7.06 7.85
C LEU A 110 -1.19 -8.50 7.41
N LEU A 111 -0.17 -9.26 6.99
CA LEU A 111 -0.34 -10.66 6.62
C LEU A 111 -0.86 -11.50 7.79
N ALA A 112 -0.28 -11.34 8.97
CA ALA A 112 -0.73 -12.06 10.17
C ALA A 112 -2.18 -11.73 10.52
N THR A 113 -2.61 -10.48 10.30
CA THR A 113 -3.99 -10.03 10.50
C THR A 113 -4.93 -10.73 9.52
N ILE A 114 -4.64 -10.70 8.23
CA ILE A 114 -5.48 -11.33 7.19
C ILE A 114 -5.53 -12.85 7.34
N GLU A 115 -4.41 -13.50 7.65
CA GLU A 115 -4.33 -14.96 7.85
C GLU A 115 -5.19 -15.44 9.03
N GLN A 116 -5.44 -14.59 10.02
CA GLN A 116 -6.27 -14.92 11.19
C GLN A 116 -7.78 -14.75 10.94
N LEU A 117 -8.18 -14.04 9.88
CA LEU A 117 -9.58 -13.82 9.56
C LEU A 117 -10.26 -15.11 9.09
N SER A 118 -11.46 -15.37 9.60
CA SER A 118 -12.33 -16.40 9.03
C SER A 118 -12.84 -15.97 7.64
N GLU A 119 -13.37 -16.92 6.85
CA GLU A 119 -14.04 -16.58 5.57
C GLU A 119 -15.25 -15.65 5.78
N GLU A 120 -15.95 -15.78 6.91
CA GLU A 120 -17.06 -14.90 7.28
C GLU A 120 -16.56 -13.48 7.54
N GLN A 121 -15.44 -13.32 8.26
CA GLN A 121 -14.82 -12.02 8.51
C GLN A 121 -14.25 -11.40 7.23
N TRP A 122 -13.65 -12.21 6.35
CA TRP A 122 -13.12 -11.77 5.06
C TRP A 122 -14.21 -11.19 4.15
N THR A 123 -15.42 -11.77 4.22
CA THR A 123 -16.59 -11.33 3.45
C THR A 123 -17.53 -10.42 4.22
N HIS A 124 -17.16 -10.02 5.45
CA HIS A 124 -17.97 -9.15 6.30
C HIS A 124 -18.15 -7.79 5.64
N GLN A 125 -19.40 -7.35 5.54
CA GLN A 125 -19.77 -6.01 5.10
C GLN A 125 -19.94 -5.11 6.33
N SER A 126 -19.30 -3.93 6.32
CA SER A 126 -19.50 -2.91 7.34
C SER A 126 -20.93 -2.37 7.25
N GLY A 127 -21.82 -2.81 8.15
CA GLY A 127 -23.20 -2.33 8.23
C GLY A 127 -23.93 -2.26 6.87
N GLN A 128 -24.24 -1.06 6.42
CA GLN A 128 -24.80 -0.77 5.08
C GLN A 128 -23.90 0.18 4.29
N ASP A 129 -22.64 0.31 4.68
CA ASP A 129 -21.69 1.19 4.01
C ASP A 129 -21.37 0.67 2.60
N VAL A 130 -21.22 1.60 1.68
CA VAL A 130 -20.85 1.37 0.28
C VAL A 130 -19.78 2.37 -0.11
N TRP A 131 -18.91 2.00 -1.05
CA TRP A 131 -17.93 2.91 -1.62
C TRP A 131 -18.63 4.05 -2.37
N SER A 132 -18.16 5.28 -2.20
CA SER A 132 -18.75 6.48 -2.80
C SER A 132 -18.09 6.89 -4.11
N SER A 133 -16.97 6.26 -4.48
CA SER A 133 -16.17 6.63 -5.64
C SER A 133 -15.81 5.41 -6.52
N PRO A 134 -15.63 5.60 -7.85
CA PRO A 134 -15.12 4.56 -8.74
C PRO A 134 -13.74 4.03 -8.29
N PRO A 135 -13.40 2.76 -8.56
CA PRO A 135 -14.14 1.81 -9.40
C PRO A 135 -15.25 1.04 -8.68
N LEU A 136 -15.34 1.15 -7.36
CA LEU A 136 -16.26 0.37 -6.52
C LEU A 136 -17.56 1.12 -6.17
N GLU A 137 -17.86 2.25 -6.81
CA GLU A 137 -19.03 3.08 -6.47
C GLU A 137 -20.32 2.27 -6.34
N GLY A 138 -20.93 2.31 -5.15
CA GLY A 138 -22.15 1.59 -4.80
C GLY A 138 -21.96 0.12 -4.38
N GLU A 139 -20.75 -0.43 -4.47
CA GLU A 139 -20.42 -1.76 -3.96
C GLU A 139 -20.26 -1.73 -2.42
N PRO A 140 -20.62 -2.82 -1.73
CA PRO A 140 -20.43 -2.95 -0.28
C PRO A 140 -18.97 -2.74 0.17
N ILE A 141 -18.77 -1.97 1.24
CA ILE A 141 -17.47 -1.94 1.93
C ILE A 141 -17.34 -3.24 2.74
N THR A 142 -16.43 -4.09 2.30
CA THR A 142 -16.07 -5.37 2.91
C THR A 142 -14.58 -5.43 3.18
N VAL A 143 -14.13 -6.36 4.03
CA VAL A 143 -12.69 -6.56 4.26
C VAL A 143 -11.96 -6.84 2.95
N TYR A 144 -12.46 -7.77 2.12
CA TYR A 144 -11.79 -8.07 0.84
C TYR A 144 -11.78 -6.88 -0.13
N SER A 145 -12.75 -5.97 -0.05
CA SER A 145 -12.82 -4.84 -0.98
C SER A 145 -11.68 -3.82 -0.80
N LEU A 146 -11.02 -3.82 0.37
CA LEU A 146 -9.81 -3.01 0.61
C LEU A 146 -8.65 -3.38 -0.33
N PHE A 147 -8.66 -4.60 -0.87
CA PHE A 147 -7.58 -5.15 -1.69
C PHE A 147 -7.84 -5.06 -3.20
N ASP A 148 -8.92 -4.41 -3.63
CA ASP A 148 -9.23 -4.25 -5.07
C ASP A 148 -8.42 -3.11 -5.74
N TYR A 149 -7.67 -2.34 -4.96
CA TYR A 149 -6.84 -1.25 -5.47
C TYR A 149 -5.62 -1.78 -6.24
N HIS A 150 -5.46 -1.30 -7.47
CA HIS A 150 -4.32 -1.63 -8.33
C HIS A 150 -3.59 -0.37 -8.79
N TYR A 151 -2.26 -0.42 -8.72
CA TYR A 151 -1.36 0.62 -9.20
C TYR A 151 -0.47 0.05 -10.33
N LYS A 152 -0.42 0.74 -11.47
CA LYS A 152 0.27 0.26 -12.69
C LYS A 152 -0.06 -1.19 -13.09
N GLU A 153 -1.35 -1.55 -12.98
CA GLU A 153 -1.92 -2.88 -13.32
C GLU A 153 -1.43 -4.01 -12.40
N LYS A 154 -0.95 -3.66 -11.19
CA LYS A 154 -0.45 -4.58 -10.17
C LYS A 154 -1.01 -4.18 -8.81
N HIS A 155 -0.87 -5.06 -7.82
CA HIS A 155 -1.07 -4.69 -6.41
C HIS A 155 -0.18 -3.52 -6.03
N HIS A 156 -0.66 -2.67 -5.11
CA HIS A 156 -0.06 -1.37 -4.77
C HIS A 156 1.48 -1.40 -4.71
N GLU A 157 2.03 -2.30 -3.89
CA GLU A 157 3.46 -2.44 -3.67
C GLU A 157 4.22 -2.91 -4.93
N ALA A 158 3.70 -3.90 -5.65
CA ALA A 158 4.27 -4.36 -6.92
C ALA A 158 4.19 -3.30 -8.02
N GLY A 159 3.17 -2.45 -7.99
CA GLY A 159 3.02 -1.30 -8.87
C GLY A 159 4.17 -0.30 -8.70
N HIS A 160 4.51 0.02 -7.44
CA HIS A 160 5.68 0.85 -7.14
C HIS A 160 7.00 0.14 -7.46
N ALA A 161 7.12 -1.16 -7.20
CA ALA A 161 8.30 -1.93 -7.62
C ALA A 161 8.55 -1.81 -9.14
N LYS A 162 7.48 -1.95 -9.95
CA LYS A 162 7.52 -1.74 -11.41
C LYS A 162 7.91 -0.31 -11.77
N GLU A 163 7.31 0.70 -11.13
CA GLU A 163 7.63 2.11 -11.36
C GLU A 163 9.10 2.43 -11.11
N ILE A 164 9.63 2.02 -9.96
CA ILE A 164 11.02 2.24 -9.57
C ILE A 164 11.96 1.59 -10.58
N LEU A 165 11.69 0.35 -10.97
CA LEU A 165 12.50 -0.39 -11.94
C LEU A 165 12.48 0.29 -13.31
N GLU A 166 11.31 0.70 -13.80
CA GLU A 166 11.14 1.42 -15.07
C GLU A 166 11.91 2.75 -15.06
N TYR A 167 11.81 3.52 -13.98
CA TYR A 167 12.50 4.80 -13.81
C TYR A 167 14.02 4.62 -13.91
N PHE A 168 14.60 3.71 -13.13
CA PHE A 168 16.06 3.52 -13.13
C PHE A 168 16.59 2.78 -14.37
N SER A 169 15.77 1.96 -15.04
CA SER A 169 16.18 1.30 -16.29
C SER A 169 16.19 2.27 -17.48
N SER A 170 15.24 3.21 -17.51
CA SER A 170 15.15 4.23 -18.58
C SER A 170 16.12 5.40 -18.38
N SER A 171 16.55 5.66 -17.15
CA SER A 171 17.54 6.69 -16.82
C SER A 171 18.98 6.30 -17.19
N VAL A 172 19.23 5.03 -17.54
CA VAL A 172 20.51 4.56 -18.11
C VAL A 172 20.47 4.76 -19.63
N THR A 173 20.46 6.01 -20.07
CA THR A 173 21.01 6.35 -21.39
C THR A 173 22.37 6.99 -21.13
N PRO A 174 23.50 6.40 -21.54
CA PRO A 174 24.74 7.14 -21.58
C PRO A 174 24.55 8.28 -22.58
N GLU A 175 24.75 9.52 -22.14
CA GLU A 175 25.22 10.55 -23.07
C GLU A 175 26.50 10.01 -23.72
N GLY A 176 26.39 9.61 -24.98
CA GLY A 176 27.47 9.13 -25.83
C GLY A 176 27.24 9.56 -27.26
#